data_AF-A0A6A6FE63-F1
#
_entry.id   AF-A0A6A6FE63-F1
#
_cell.length_a   1.000
_cell.length_b   1.000
_cell.length_c   1.000
_cell.angle_alpha   90.00
_cell.angle_beta   90.00
_cell.angle_gamma   90.00
#
_symmetry.space_group_name_H-M   'P 1'
#
loop_
_entity.id
_entity.type
_entity.pdbx_description
1 polymer ?
#
loop_
_entity_poly.entity_id
_entity_poly.type
_entity_poly.pdbx_seq_one_letter_code
_entity_poly.pdbx_strand_id
1 'polypeptide(L)'
;MAKKERTAEEIAAKAARKAEKASSKKKSGKQVVVAAAKSLDESLDQQSPIQRVTATLYIALSPVVNNYPIEGICAEHFSPLYLQYYPPFDGVVLSYENVRLSENPEEGLREDGPSTVLARSINEYGVEFVWATADFLIFRPAPSTYLKAEVNLQNESILGLLYLNYFTVSIPRENLPEDWKWEDGQWVDAQGEMLKEVVCKVVDFEPSGEGSISITGTLVGL
;
A
#
# COMPACT_ATOMS: atom_id res chain seq x y z
N MET A 1 48.46 -4.43 -58.69
CA MET A 1 47.53 -5.04 -57.73
C MET A 1 46.35 -4.08 -57.56
N ALA A 2 45.22 -4.37 -58.21
CA ALA A 2 44.07 -3.47 -58.28
C ALA A 2 43.01 -3.84 -57.22
N LYS A 3 42.57 -2.85 -56.43
CA LYS A 3 41.47 -2.99 -55.47
C LYS A 3 40.15 -3.09 -56.24
N LYS A 4 39.38 -4.15 -55.97
CA LYS A 4 38.05 -4.38 -56.55
C LYS A 4 37.02 -3.64 -55.70
N GLU A 5 36.50 -2.53 -56.19
CA GLU A 5 35.37 -1.82 -55.60
C GLU A 5 34.11 -2.69 -55.66
N ARG A 6 33.38 -2.77 -54.54
CA ARG A 6 32.06 -3.41 -54.44
C ARG A 6 31.00 -2.36 -54.75
N THR A 7 30.14 -2.63 -55.71
CA THR A 7 29.06 -1.74 -56.15
C THR A 7 27.92 -1.65 -55.14
N ALA A 8 27.31 -0.46 -55.07
CA ALA A 8 26.27 -0.08 -54.09
C ALA A 8 25.01 -0.98 -54.10
N GLU A 9 24.73 -1.69 -55.19
CA GLU A 9 23.62 -2.66 -55.28
C GLU A 9 23.77 -3.88 -54.36
N GLU A 10 25.00 -4.35 -54.13
CA GLU A 10 25.27 -5.50 -53.26
C GLU A 10 25.03 -5.19 -51.77
N ILE A 11 25.16 -3.92 -51.40
CA ILE A 11 24.93 -3.40 -50.05
C ILE A 11 23.43 -3.20 -49.81
N ALA A 12 22.70 -2.70 -50.81
CA ALA A 12 21.25 -2.53 -50.75
C ALA A 12 20.50 -3.87 -50.65
N ALA A 13 20.92 -4.90 -51.38
CA ALA A 13 20.32 -6.24 -51.32
C ALA A 13 20.53 -6.94 -49.96
N LYS A 14 21.66 -6.67 -49.28
CA LYS A 14 21.92 -7.16 -47.92
C LYS A 14 21.11 -6.43 -46.85
N ALA A 15 20.83 -5.14 -47.05
CA ALA A 15 19.98 -4.37 -46.14
C ALA A 15 18.51 -4.82 -46.20
N ALA A 16 17.98 -5.10 -47.40
CA ALA A 16 16.62 -5.60 -47.58
C ALA A 16 16.39 -6.98 -46.92
N ARG A 17 17.33 -7.92 -47.08
CA ARG A 17 17.26 -9.24 -46.41
C ARG A 17 17.39 -9.18 -44.88
N LYS A 18 18.00 -8.13 -44.32
CA LYS A 18 18.09 -7.91 -42.87
C LYS A 18 16.80 -7.30 -42.31
N ALA A 19 16.09 -6.50 -43.10
CA ALA A 19 14.78 -5.94 -42.76
C ALA A 19 13.66 -7.02 -42.75
N GLU A 20 13.68 -7.97 -43.69
CA GLU A 20 12.70 -9.08 -43.71
C GLU A 20 12.86 -10.04 -42.52
N LYS A 21 14.08 -10.30 -42.06
CA LYS A 21 14.31 -11.12 -40.85
C LYS A 21 13.92 -10.40 -39.56
N ALA A 22 13.92 -9.06 -39.53
CA ALA A 22 13.47 -8.28 -38.38
C ALA A 22 11.94 -8.24 -38.24
N SER A 23 11.20 -8.37 -39.35
CA SER A 23 9.72 -8.43 -39.36
C SER A 23 9.17 -9.71 -38.70
N SER A 24 9.87 -10.84 -38.81
CA SER A 24 9.40 -12.14 -38.26
C SER A 24 9.51 -12.28 -36.73
N LYS A 25 10.22 -11.38 -36.03
CA LYS A 25 10.41 -11.45 -34.56
C LYS A 25 9.37 -10.67 -33.74
N LYS A 26 8.44 -9.96 -34.37
CA LYS A 26 7.48 -9.06 -33.67
C LYS A 26 6.27 -9.76 -33.03
N LYS A 27 6.17 -11.09 -33.05
CA LYS A 27 5.06 -11.84 -32.44
C LYS A 27 5.29 -12.36 -31.01
N SER A 28 6.47 -12.16 -30.43
CA SER A 28 6.79 -12.67 -29.08
C SER A 28 6.52 -11.70 -27.92
N GLY A 29 6.13 -10.44 -28.19
CA GLY A 29 5.91 -9.44 -27.14
C GLY A 29 4.65 -9.71 -26.31
N LYS A 30 3.58 -10.21 -26.93
CA LYS A 30 2.27 -10.40 -26.27
C LYS A 30 2.26 -11.52 -25.22
N GLN A 31 3.24 -12.42 -25.24
CA GLN A 31 3.36 -13.49 -24.24
C GLN A 31 4.16 -13.06 -23.01
N VAL A 32 5.11 -12.11 -23.17
CA VAL A 32 5.95 -11.61 -22.08
C VAL A 32 5.17 -10.63 -21.20
N VAL A 33 4.39 -9.71 -21.78
CA VAL A 33 3.54 -8.79 -20.99
C VAL A 33 2.43 -9.50 -20.19
N VAL A 34 1.89 -10.61 -20.72
CA VAL A 34 0.85 -11.38 -20.01
C VAL A 34 1.45 -12.24 -18.89
N ALA A 35 2.71 -12.66 -19.01
CA ALA A 35 3.42 -13.36 -17.95
C ALA A 35 3.86 -12.40 -16.82
N ALA A 36 4.35 -11.20 -17.17
CA ALA A 36 4.74 -10.17 -16.21
C ALA A 36 3.52 -9.65 -15.41
N ALA A 37 2.40 -9.38 -16.08
CA ALA A 37 1.15 -8.98 -15.41
C ALA A 37 0.62 -10.07 -14.46
N LYS A 38 0.65 -11.36 -14.86
CA LYS A 38 0.27 -12.48 -13.99
C LYS A 38 1.19 -12.63 -12.77
N SER A 39 2.50 -12.44 -12.93
CA SER A 39 3.44 -12.49 -11.80
C SER A 39 3.28 -11.31 -10.83
N LEU A 40 2.79 -10.16 -11.32
CA LEU A 40 2.53 -8.98 -10.49
C LEU A 40 1.26 -9.16 -9.67
N ASP A 41 0.19 -9.68 -10.28
CA ASP A 41 -1.05 -10.03 -9.56
C ASP A 41 -0.79 -11.10 -8.49
N GLU A 42 0.01 -12.14 -8.81
CA GLU A 42 0.45 -13.13 -7.82
C GLU A 42 1.27 -12.51 -6.68
N SER A 43 2.07 -11.47 -6.95
CA SER A 43 2.86 -10.76 -5.95
C SER A 43 2.02 -9.85 -5.05
N LEU A 44 0.94 -9.26 -5.60
CA LEU A 44 -0.04 -8.49 -4.84
C LEU A 44 -0.81 -9.38 -3.86
N ASP A 45 -1.17 -10.60 -4.27
CA ASP A 45 -1.92 -11.54 -3.44
C ASP A 45 -1.07 -12.21 -2.36
N GLN A 46 0.24 -12.43 -2.62
CA GLN A 46 1.13 -13.09 -1.66
C GLN A 46 1.50 -12.23 -0.44
N GLN A 47 1.51 -10.90 -0.59
CA GLN A 47 1.94 -9.98 0.47
C GLN A 47 0.99 -8.79 0.59
N SER A 48 -0.22 -9.05 1.11
CA SER A 48 -1.15 -7.98 1.45
C SER A 48 -0.58 -7.08 2.56
N PRO A 49 -0.57 -5.75 2.39
CA PRO A 49 -0.18 -4.81 3.44
C PRO A 49 -1.28 -4.64 4.50
N ILE A 50 -2.46 -5.21 4.29
CA ILE A 50 -3.57 -5.18 5.24
C ILE A 50 -3.52 -6.43 6.10
N GLN A 51 -3.43 -6.24 7.41
CA GLN A 51 -3.28 -7.31 8.40
C GLN A 51 -4.34 -7.18 9.48
N ARG A 52 -4.83 -8.32 9.98
CA ARG A 52 -5.71 -8.37 11.16
C ARG A 52 -4.88 -8.60 12.41
N VAL A 53 -5.05 -7.76 13.41
CA VAL A 53 -4.31 -7.76 14.67
C VAL A 53 -5.29 -7.74 15.83
N THR A 54 -5.29 -8.79 16.66
CA THR A 54 -6.02 -8.79 17.93
C THR A 54 -5.14 -8.20 19.01
N ALA A 55 -5.61 -7.16 19.70
CA ALA A 55 -4.84 -6.46 20.72
C ALA A 55 -5.69 -6.16 21.96
N THR A 56 -5.06 -6.32 23.13
CA THR A 56 -5.66 -6.01 24.44
C THR A 56 -4.99 -4.76 25.01
N LEU A 57 -5.80 -3.74 25.31
CA LEU A 57 -5.36 -2.43 25.76
C LEU A 57 -5.91 -2.16 27.16
N TYR A 58 -5.08 -1.62 28.05
CA TYR A 58 -5.53 -1.14 29.36
C TYR A 58 -5.90 0.32 29.24
N ILE A 59 -7.20 0.61 29.30
CA ILE A 59 -7.74 1.93 28.97
C ILE A 59 -8.59 2.48 30.10
N ALA A 60 -8.62 3.80 30.18
CA ALA A 60 -9.49 4.54 31.07
C ALA A 60 -10.94 4.52 30.55
N LEU A 61 -11.90 4.45 31.44
CA LEU A 61 -13.33 4.54 31.14
C LEU A 61 -13.89 5.74 31.91
N SER A 62 -14.53 6.67 31.20
CA SER A 62 -15.18 7.79 31.87
C SER A 62 -16.41 7.35 32.67
N PRO A 63 -16.67 7.94 33.84
CA PRO A 63 -17.81 7.55 34.67
C PRO A 63 -19.19 7.75 33.99
N VAL A 64 -19.28 8.66 33.01
CA VAL A 64 -20.53 8.92 32.27
C VAL A 64 -20.96 7.75 31.40
N VAL A 65 -20.04 6.88 31.00
CA VAL A 65 -20.29 5.73 30.12
C VAL A 65 -20.40 4.41 30.88
N ASN A 66 -20.47 4.41 32.21
CA ASN A 66 -20.56 3.18 33.01
C ASN A 66 -21.79 2.31 32.69
N ASN A 67 -22.89 2.91 32.23
CA ASN A 67 -24.07 2.17 31.80
C ASN A 67 -23.91 1.53 30.40
N TYR A 68 -22.94 2.00 29.62
CA TYR A 68 -22.67 1.61 28.22
C TYR A 68 -21.14 1.53 27.99
N PRO A 69 -20.42 0.65 28.73
CA PRO A 69 -18.97 0.73 28.81
C PRO A 69 -18.28 0.37 27.48
N ILE A 70 -18.86 -0.53 26.70
CA ILE A 70 -18.32 -0.92 25.39
C ILE A 70 -18.46 0.24 24.41
N GLU A 71 -19.63 0.86 24.35
CA GLU A 71 -19.90 2.02 23.50
C GLU A 71 -19.03 3.22 23.91
N GLY A 72 -18.83 3.41 25.22
CA GLY A 72 -17.94 4.42 25.76
C GLY A 72 -16.49 4.23 25.33
N ILE A 73 -15.96 3.01 25.46
CA ILE A 73 -14.60 2.68 25.00
C ILE A 73 -14.45 2.88 23.50
N CYS A 74 -15.46 2.45 22.74
CA CYS A 74 -15.50 2.66 21.31
C CYS A 74 -15.44 4.15 20.97
N ALA A 75 -16.21 4.99 21.65
CA ALA A 75 -16.26 6.43 21.37
C ALA A 75 -14.99 7.17 21.84
N GLU A 76 -14.46 6.82 23.00
CA GLU A 76 -13.36 7.54 23.65
C GLU A 76 -11.98 7.14 23.13
N HIS A 77 -11.78 5.85 22.79
CA HIS A 77 -10.45 5.31 22.49
C HIS A 77 -10.32 4.72 21.10
N PHE A 78 -11.26 3.89 20.65
CA PHE A 78 -11.08 3.14 19.39
C PHE A 78 -11.54 3.90 18.14
N SER A 79 -12.68 4.59 18.20
CA SER A 79 -13.18 5.39 17.08
C SER A 79 -12.24 6.53 16.69
N PRO A 80 -11.56 7.22 17.64
CA PRO A 80 -10.53 8.18 17.29
C PRO A 80 -9.37 7.57 16.48
N LEU A 81 -9.13 6.26 16.54
CA LEU A 81 -8.04 5.64 15.77
C LEU A 81 -8.39 5.43 14.29
N TYR A 82 -9.66 5.54 13.88
CA TYR A 82 -10.04 5.34 12.48
C TYR A 82 -9.23 6.22 11.54
N LEU A 83 -8.60 5.58 10.56
CA LEU A 83 -7.77 6.20 9.54
C LEU A 83 -6.58 6.99 10.08
N GLN A 84 -6.18 6.74 11.34
CA GLN A 84 -5.01 7.32 11.96
C GLN A 84 -3.89 6.31 12.11
N TYR A 85 -2.66 6.77 11.90
CA TYR A 85 -1.46 6.03 12.24
C TYR A 85 -1.36 5.84 13.75
N TYR A 86 -1.34 4.58 14.18
CA TYR A 86 -1.20 4.22 15.59
C TYR A 86 0.17 3.58 15.81
N PRO A 87 1.12 4.27 16.47
CA PRO A 87 2.50 3.79 16.60
C PRO A 87 2.65 2.38 17.19
N PRO A 88 1.85 1.96 18.21
CA PRO A 88 1.93 0.60 18.73
C PRO A 88 1.56 -0.49 17.71
N PHE A 89 0.79 -0.15 16.68
CA PHE A 89 0.47 -1.06 15.57
C PHE A 89 1.30 -0.78 14.33
N ASP A 90 2.26 0.15 14.36
CA ASP A 90 3.15 0.46 13.23
C ASP A 90 2.37 0.58 11.90
N GLY A 91 1.22 1.25 11.93
CA GLY A 91 0.29 1.25 10.81
C GLY A 91 -0.98 2.04 11.07
N VAL A 92 -1.81 2.15 10.04
CA VAL A 92 -3.08 2.89 10.08
C VAL A 92 -4.23 1.96 10.40
N VAL A 93 -5.04 2.32 11.40
CA VAL A 93 -6.23 1.54 11.76
C VAL A 93 -7.35 1.78 10.74
N LEU A 94 -7.72 0.76 9.98
CA LEU A 94 -8.82 0.83 9.02
C LEU A 94 -10.17 0.55 9.68
N SER A 95 -10.20 -0.45 10.55
CA SER A 95 -11.39 -0.81 11.30
C SER A 95 -11.06 -1.56 12.58
N TYR A 96 -12.05 -1.67 13.47
CA TYR A 96 -12.01 -2.55 14.61
C TYR A 96 -13.35 -3.30 14.76
N GLU A 97 -13.29 -4.51 15.30
CA GLU A 97 -14.44 -5.37 15.54
C GLU A 97 -14.26 -6.18 16.84
N ASN A 98 -15.33 -6.86 17.28
CA ASN A 98 -15.30 -7.80 18.42
C ASN A 98 -14.71 -7.21 19.70
N VAL A 99 -15.17 -6.00 20.06
CA VAL A 99 -14.76 -5.33 21.29
C VAL A 99 -15.30 -6.10 22.49
N ARG A 100 -14.41 -6.48 23.40
CA ARG A 100 -14.71 -7.22 24.63
C ARG A 100 -13.93 -6.67 25.80
N LEU A 101 -14.55 -6.74 26.97
CA LEU A 101 -13.97 -6.28 28.22
C LEU A 101 -13.53 -7.47 29.05
N SER A 102 -12.49 -7.27 29.85
CA SER A 102 -12.01 -8.29 30.78
C SER A 102 -11.34 -7.67 32.00
N GLU A 103 -11.24 -8.45 33.07
CA GLU A 103 -10.55 -8.02 34.30
C GLU A 103 -9.03 -8.15 34.18
N ASN A 104 -8.58 -9.05 33.31
CA ASN A 104 -7.19 -9.31 32.99
C ASN A 104 -7.00 -9.49 31.47
N PRO A 105 -5.77 -9.30 30.95
CA PRO A 105 -5.55 -9.29 29.50
C PRO A 105 -5.75 -10.65 28.82
N GLU A 106 -5.62 -11.76 29.56
CA GLU A 106 -5.73 -13.12 29.03
C GLU A 106 -7.18 -13.54 28.80
N GLU A 107 -8.09 -13.15 29.71
CA GLU A 107 -9.52 -13.36 29.57
C GLU A 107 -10.09 -12.68 28.32
N GLY A 108 -9.58 -11.49 28.01
CA GLY A 108 -9.95 -10.77 26.81
C GLY A 108 -9.56 -11.49 25.52
N LEU A 109 -8.71 -12.53 25.54
CA LEU A 109 -8.40 -13.32 24.35
C LEU A 109 -9.34 -14.53 24.17
N ARG A 110 -10.20 -14.80 25.15
CA ARG A 110 -11.10 -15.95 25.15
C ARG A 110 -12.46 -15.51 24.61
N GLU A 111 -13.07 -16.33 23.76
CA GLU A 111 -14.46 -16.16 23.31
C GLU A 111 -15.43 -16.81 24.32
N ASP A 112 -15.19 -16.55 25.61
CA ASP A 112 -16.10 -16.96 26.65
C ASP A 112 -17.25 -15.94 26.61
N GLY A 113 -18.50 -16.42 26.46
CA GLY A 113 -19.69 -15.58 26.26
C GLY A 113 -19.90 -14.52 27.36
N PRO A 114 -20.98 -13.73 27.29
CA PRO A 114 -21.14 -12.54 28.13
C PRO A 114 -20.98 -12.83 29.62
N SER A 115 -20.05 -12.12 30.25
CA SER A 115 -19.74 -12.21 31.68
C SER A 115 -19.74 -10.82 32.32
N THR A 116 -19.89 -10.76 33.65
CA THR A 116 -19.73 -9.52 34.40
C THR A 116 -18.24 -9.21 34.54
N VAL A 117 -17.84 -8.00 34.17
CA VAL A 117 -16.44 -7.52 34.25
C VAL A 117 -16.36 -6.41 35.30
N LEU A 118 -15.43 -6.53 36.24
CA LEU A 118 -15.16 -5.48 37.22
C LEU A 118 -14.07 -4.53 36.73
N ALA A 119 -14.40 -3.24 36.62
CA ALA A 119 -13.43 -2.19 36.36
C ALA A 119 -12.66 -1.80 37.62
N ARG A 120 -11.40 -1.38 37.45
CA ARG A 120 -10.51 -0.97 38.54
C ARG A 120 -10.58 0.55 38.74
N SER A 121 -11.04 1.00 39.90
CA SER A 121 -10.79 2.37 40.37
C SER A 121 -9.47 2.44 41.14
N ILE A 122 -8.72 3.53 40.94
CA ILE A 122 -7.41 3.75 41.56
C ILE A 122 -7.48 5.06 42.36
N ASN A 123 -7.15 5.00 43.65
CA ASN A 123 -7.04 6.19 44.53
C ASN A 123 -8.28 7.10 44.52
N GLU A 124 -9.49 6.54 44.46
CA GLU A 124 -10.76 7.28 44.45
C GLU A 124 -10.91 8.27 43.28
N TYR A 125 -10.08 8.13 42.23
CA TYR A 125 -10.31 8.87 40.99
C TYR A 125 -11.62 8.37 40.37
N GLY A 126 -12.44 9.31 39.91
CA GLY A 126 -13.73 8.99 39.27
C GLY A 126 -13.60 8.27 37.92
N VAL A 127 -12.38 8.10 37.40
CA VAL A 127 -12.08 7.33 36.20
C VAL A 127 -11.79 5.89 36.59
N GLU A 128 -12.41 4.97 35.87
CA GLU A 128 -12.23 3.54 36.03
C GLU A 128 -11.28 3.02 34.94
N PHE A 129 -10.67 1.87 35.17
CA PHE A 129 -9.76 1.25 34.20
C PHE A 129 -10.17 -0.19 33.94
N VAL A 130 -10.14 -0.59 32.68
CA VAL A 130 -10.52 -1.94 32.25
C VAL A 130 -9.61 -2.41 31.12
N TRP A 131 -9.46 -3.72 30.97
CA TRP A 131 -8.85 -4.29 29.78
C TRP A 131 -9.89 -4.39 28.68
N ALA A 132 -9.58 -3.84 27.52
CA ALA A 132 -10.41 -3.93 26.34
C ALA A 132 -9.63 -4.62 25.23
N THR A 133 -10.19 -5.68 24.68
CA THR A 133 -9.63 -6.39 23.54
C THR A 133 -10.50 -6.17 22.32
N ALA A 134 -9.87 -5.95 21.18
CA ALA A 134 -10.55 -5.83 19.89
C ALA A 134 -9.69 -6.41 18.78
N ASP A 135 -10.34 -6.76 17.68
CA ASP A 135 -9.67 -7.18 16.46
C ASP A 135 -9.59 -5.98 15.53
N PHE A 136 -8.39 -5.55 15.20
CA PHE A 136 -8.13 -4.39 14.37
C PHE A 136 -7.72 -4.82 12.96
N LEU A 137 -8.25 -4.16 11.95
CA LEU A 137 -7.75 -4.25 10.59
C LEU A 137 -6.77 -3.09 10.37
N ILE A 138 -5.51 -3.40 10.15
CA ILE A 138 -4.42 -2.44 10.08
C ILE A 138 -3.86 -2.42 8.67
N PHE A 139 -3.75 -1.23 8.07
CA PHE A 139 -2.91 -1.01 6.90
C PHE A 139 -1.48 -0.72 7.36
N ARG A 140 -0.58 -1.66 7.10
CA ARG A 140 0.83 -1.61 7.44
C ARG A 140 1.66 -1.76 6.15
N PRO A 141 1.92 -0.67 5.42
CA PRO A 141 2.85 -0.74 4.29
C PRO A 141 4.23 -1.13 4.82
N ALA A 142 4.89 -2.06 4.15
CA ALA A 142 6.26 -2.46 4.50
C ALA A 142 7.17 -2.29 3.29
N PRO A 143 8.46 -1.97 3.48
CA PRO A 143 9.41 -1.93 2.39
C PRO A 143 9.36 -3.22 1.57
N SER A 144 9.39 -3.07 0.25
CA SER A 144 9.25 -4.15 -0.74
C SER A 144 7.87 -4.79 -0.90
N THR A 145 6.81 -4.26 -0.28
CA THR A 145 5.42 -4.63 -0.62
C THR A 145 4.97 -3.93 -1.90
N TYR A 146 3.99 -4.51 -2.60
CA TYR A 146 3.43 -3.95 -3.83
C TYR A 146 2.05 -3.36 -3.55
N LEU A 147 1.79 -2.18 -4.11
CA LEU A 147 0.51 -1.48 -4.02
C LEU A 147 0.00 -1.21 -5.43
N LYS A 148 -1.29 -1.49 -5.65
CA LYS A 148 -2.00 -1.11 -6.86
C LYS A 148 -2.69 0.23 -6.61
N ALA A 149 -2.24 1.28 -7.27
CA ALA A 149 -2.66 2.65 -6.98
C ALA A 149 -3.03 3.42 -8.26
N GLU A 150 -3.94 4.37 -8.13
CA GLU A 150 -4.39 5.21 -9.23
C GLU A 150 -3.59 6.51 -9.30
N VAL A 151 -3.32 6.98 -10.52
CA VAL A 151 -2.62 8.25 -10.73
C VAL A 151 -3.54 9.41 -10.39
N ASN A 152 -3.14 10.26 -9.45
CA ASN A 152 -3.93 11.40 -8.98
C ASN A 152 -3.29 12.74 -9.36
N LEU A 153 -2.01 12.92 -9.02
CA LEU A 153 -1.27 14.16 -9.27
C LEU A 153 -0.02 13.86 -10.08
N GLN A 154 0.26 14.67 -11.10
CA GLN A 154 1.46 14.52 -11.90
C GLN A 154 2.21 15.84 -11.96
N ASN A 155 3.48 15.81 -11.56
CA ASN A 155 4.44 16.89 -11.72
C ASN A 155 5.72 16.33 -12.36
N GLU A 156 6.54 17.19 -12.97
CA GLU A 156 7.81 16.77 -13.56
C GLU A 156 8.78 16.14 -12.54
N SER A 157 8.65 16.49 -11.26
CA SER A 157 9.53 15.97 -10.21
C SER A 157 8.96 14.76 -9.46
N ILE A 158 7.63 14.63 -9.38
CA ILE A 158 6.96 13.62 -8.55
C ILE A 158 5.69 13.14 -9.25
N LEU A 159 5.50 11.81 -9.27
CA LEU A 159 4.24 11.16 -9.62
C LEU A 159 3.47 10.80 -8.34
N GLY A 160 2.33 11.44 -8.12
CA GLY A 160 1.46 11.22 -6.98
C GLY A 160 0.34 10.22 -7.30
N LEU A 161 0.26 9.16 -6.50
CA LEU A 161 -0.72 8.10 -6.62
C LEU A 161 -1.62 8.04 -5.38
N LEU A 162 -2.78 7.43 -5.52
CA LEU A 162 -3.68 7.11 -4.41
C LEU A 162 -3.90 5.60 -4.33
N TYR A 163 -3.51 5.01 -3.20
CA TYR A 163 -3.87 3.64 -2.83
C TYR A 163 -5.19 3.66 -2.04
N LEU A 164 -6.13 2.78 -2.43
CA LEU A 164 -7.51 2.74 -1.88
C LEU A 164 -8.24 4.09 -1.92
N ASN A 165 -7.87 4.97 -2.86
CA ASN A 165 -8.41 6.32 -2.99
C ASN A 165 -8.28 7.17 -1.69
N TYR A 166 -7.31 6.85 -0.82
CA TYR A 166 -7.11 7.53 0.46
C TYR A 166 -5.63 7.73 0.78
N PHE A 167 -4.81 6.70 0.65
CA PHE A 167 -3.40 6.76 1.01
C PHE A 167 -2.56 7.33 -0.12
N THR A 168 -1.92 8.46 0.13
CA THR A 168 -1.03 9.11 -0.83
C THR A 168 0.28 8.34 -0.94
N VAL A 169 0.63 7.96 -2.17
CA VAL A 169 1.94 7.38 -2.51
C VAL A 169 2.65 8.36 -3.44
N SER A 170 3.87 8.73 -3.11
CA SER A 170 4.70 9.61 -3.93
C SER A 170 5.83 8.80 -4.57
N ILE A 171 6.01 8.97 -5.87
CA ILE A 171 7.13 8.40 -6.62
C ILE A 171 7.98 9.56 -7.12
N PRO A 172 9.11 9.85 -6.46
CA PRO A 172 10.08 10.82 -6.93
C PRO A 172 10.63 10.45 -8.30
N ARG A 173 11.05 11.43 -9.09
CA ARG A 173 11.63 11.22 -10.42
C ARG A 173 12.81 10.25 -10.43
N GLU A 174 13.64 10.27 -9.40
CA GLU A 174 14.78 9.35 -9.26
C GLU A 174 14.37 7.88 -9.07
N ASN A 175 13.12 7.63 -8.68
CA ASN A 175 12.53 6.30 -8.52
C ASN A 175 11.62 5.91 -9.70
N LEU A 176 11.51 6.75 -10.73
CA LEU A 176 10.80 6.42 -11.97
C LEU A 176 11.72 5.63 -12.93
N PRO A 177 11.17 4.76 -13.79
CA PRO A 177 11.95 4.07 -14.81
C PRO A 177 12.52 5.07 -15.82
N GLU A 178 13.74 4.83 -16.31
CA GLU A 178 14.41 5.73 -17.29
C GLU A 178 13.65 5.86 -18.62
N ASP A 179 12.81 4.88 -18.94
CA ASP A 179 12.02 4.86 -20.17
C ASP A 179 10.82 5.82 -20.15
N TRP A 180 10.45 6.30 -18.96
CA TRP A 180 9.33 7.23 -18.79
C TRP A 180 9.75 8.66 -19.13
N LYS A 181 8.86 9.40 -19.78
CA LYS A 181 9.12 10.78 -20.22
C LYS A 181 8.03 11.73 -19.76
N TRP A 182 8.43 12.97 -19.51
CA TRP A 182 7.53 14.06 -19.24
C TRP A 182 7.18 14.77 -20.55
N GLU A 183 5.94 14.60 -21.01
CA GLU A 183 5.42 15.19 -22.25
C GLU A 183 4.05 15.83 -21.98
N ASP A 184 3.82 17.04 -22.50
CA ASP A 184 2.55 17.77 -22.40
C ASP A 184 1.96 17.89 -20.97
N GLY A 185 2.83 17.94 -19.95
CA GLY A 185 2.43 18.05 -18.55
C GLY A 185 2.03 16.72 -17.90
N GLN A 186 2.39 15.59 -18.50
CA GLN A 186 2.06 14.26 -18.03
C GLN A 186 3.25 13.31 -18.18
N TRP A 187 3.29 12.27 -17.35
CA TRP A 187 4.23 11.17 -17.49
C TRP A 187 3.67 10.13 -18.46
N VAL A 188 4.45 9.80 -19.49
CA VAL A 188 4.13 8.74 -20.47
C VAL A 188 5.14 7.61 -20.35
N ASP A 189 4.65 6.38 -20.51
CA ASP A 189 5.51 5.18 -20.54
C ASP A 189 6.31 5.07 -21.86
N ALA A 190 7.07 3.97 -22.00
CA ALA A 190 7.87 3.71 -23.20
C ALA A 190 7.03 3.58 -24.49
N GLN A 191 5.74 3.31 -24.37
CA GLN A 191 4.77 3.13 -25.43
C GLN A 191 4.04 4.44 -25.77
N GLY A 192 4.26 5.50 -24.99
CA GLY A 192 3.56 6.78 -25.11
C GLY A 192 2.13 6.73 -24.57
N GLU A 193 1.79 5.72 -23.76
CA GLU A 193 0.48 5.58 -23.15
C GLU A 193 0.47 6.11 -21.71
N MET A 194 -0.69 6.62 -21.31
CA MET A 194 -0.95 7.06 -19.95
C MET A 194 -1.59 5.91 -19.17
N LEU A 195 -0.94 5.51 -18.09
CA LEU A 195 -1.51 4.54 -17.16
C LEU A 195 -2.36 5.25 -16.11
N LYS A 196 -3.66 4.92 -16.06
CA LYS A 196 -4.55 5.39 -14.99
C LYS A 196 -4.28 4.70 -13.67
N GLU A 197 -3.83 3.45 -13.75
CA GLU A 197 -3.56 2.59 -12.61
C GLU A 197 -2.18 1.97 -12.80
N VAL A 198 -1.38 2.00 -11.73
CA VAL A 198 0.00 1.55 -11.73
C VAL A 198 0.27 0.70 -10.50
N VAL A 199 1.16 -0.27 -10.65
CA VAL A 199 1.67 -1.05 -9.52
C VAL A 199 2.99 -0.45 -9.10
N CYS A 200 3.06 0.00 -7.86
CA CYS A 200 4.28 0.52 -7.26
C CYS A 200 4.78 -0.43 -6.18
N LYS A 201 6.10 -0.46 -6.01
CA LYS A 201 6.77 -1.12 -4.90
C LYS A 201 7.07 -0.08 -3.83
N VAL A 202 6.66 -0.35 -2.61
CA VAL A 202 6.95 0.51 -1.45
C VAL A 202 8.45 0.48 -1.18
N VAL A 203 9.06 1.66 -1.14
CA VAL A 203 10.46 1.85 -0.76
C VAL A 203 10.52 2.14 0.73
N ASP A 204 9.71 3.10 1.18
CA ASP A 204 9.67 3.56 2.56
C ASP A 204 8.30 4.14 2.89
N PHE A 205 8.00 4.29 4.18
CA PHE A 205 6.85 5.04 4.65
C PHE A 205 7.20 5.82 5.93
N GLU A 206 6.63 7.01 6.05
CA GLU A 206 6.81 7.85 7.23
C GLU A 206 5.45 8.25 7.80
N PRO A 207 5.28 8.18 9.14
CA PRO A 207 4.10 8.75 9.78
C PRO A 207 4.15 10.28 9.63
N SER A 208 3.06 10.85 9.12
CA SER A 208 2.89 12.29 9.06
C SER A 208 2.37 12.80 10.40
N GLY A 209 2.68 14.06 10.75
CA GLY A 209 2.27 14.66 12.01
C GLY A 209 0.75 14.82 12.20
N GLU A 210 -0.06 14.64 11.14
CA GLU A 210 -1.52 14.74 11.20
C GLU A 210 -2.22 13.37 11.30
N GLY A 211 -1.49 12.32 11.67
CA GLY A 211 -2.04 10.97 11.77
C GLY A 211 -2.26 10.28 10.42
N SER A 212 -1.87 10.91 9.31
CA SER A 212 -1.76 10.23 8.02
C SER A 212 -0.38 9.60 7.85
N ILE A 213 -0.18 8.87 6.75
CA ILE A 213 1.13 8.32 6.39
C ILE A 213 1.51 8.81 5.00
N SER A 214 2.79 9.07 4.79
CA SER A 214 3.36 9.36 3.48
C SER A 214 4.13 8.15 3.01
N ILE A 215 3.73 7.57 1.88
CA ILE A 215 4.38 6.38 1.32
C ILE A 215 5.26 6.83 0.16
N THR A 216 6.53 6.41 0.18
CA THR A 216 7.46 6.61 -0.94
C THR A 216 7.61 5.31 -1.71
N GLY A 217 7.38 5.35 -3.01
CA GLY A 217 7.42 4.18 -3.88
C GLY A 217 8.40 4.30 -5.05
N THR A 218 8.51 3.20 -5.78
CA THR A 218 9.12 3.10 -7.12
C THR A 218 8.18 2.32 -8.04
N LEU A 219 8.18 2.63 -9.33
CA LEU A 219 7.41 1.84 -10.29
C LEU A 219 8.17 0.56 -10.63
N VAL A 220 7.44 -0.55 -10.67
CA VAL A 220 7.98 -1.78 -11.23
C VAL A 220 7.87 -1.66 -12.75
N GLY A 221 9.00 -1.72 -13.46
CA GLY A 221 9.00 -1.69 -14.92
C GLY A 221 8.09 -2.80 -15.47
N LEU A 222 7.16 -2.43 -16.35
CA LEU A 222 6.28 -3.34 -17.09
C LEU A 222 7.00 -3.96 -18.29
#